data_AF-A0A932GGW2-F1
#
_entry.id   AF-A0A932GGW2-F1
#
_cell.length_a   1.000
_cell.length_b   1.000
_cell.length_c   1.000
_cell.angle_alpha   90.00
_cell.angle_beta   90.00
_cell.angle_gamma   90.00
#
_symmetry.space_group_name_H-M   'P 1'
#
loop_
_entity.id
_entity.type
_entity.pdbx_description
1 polymer ?
#
loop_
_entity_poly.entity_id
_entity_poly.type
_entity_poly.pdbx_seq_one_letter_code
_entity_poly.pdbx_strand_id
1 'polypeptide(L)' 'MKELVQYLARSLVNNPDAVEVKETQGEIASVLALKVAKEDLG' A
#
# COMPACT_ATOMS: atom_id res chain seq x y z
N MET A 1 6.04 1.38 9.77
CA MET A 1 6.50 1.03 8.40
C MET A 1 5.41 1.25 7.35
N LYS A 2 4.13 1.00 7.67
CA LYS A 2 2.97 1.31 6.84
C LYS A 2 3.02 2.67 6.14
N GLU A 3 3.30 3.75 6.87
CA GLU A 3 3.28 5.12 6.34
C GLU A 3 4.32 5.34 5.23
N LEU A 4 5.52 4.76 5.39
CA LEU A 4 6.56 4.84 4.36
C LEU A 4 6.14 4.11 3.09
N VAL A 5 5.58 2.91 3.21
CA VAL A 5 5.07 2.14 2.06
C VAL A 5 3.95 2.90 1.37
N GLN A 6 3.03 3.50 2.14
CA GLN A 6 1.95 4.32 1.59
C GLN A 6 2.48 5.55 0.85
N TYR A 7 3.44 6.27 1.45
CA TYR A 7 4.07 7.43 0.82
C TYR A 7 4.74 7.08 -0.51
N LEU A 8 5.51 6.00 -0.54
CA LEU A 8 6.17 5.52 -1.75
C LEU A 8 5.15 5.09 -2.81
N ALA A 9 4.16 4.28 -2.44
CA ALA A 9 3.13 3.81 -3.37
C ALA A 9 2.34 4.98 -3.99
N ARG A 10 1.96 5.99 -3.18
CA ARG A 10 1.28 7.20 -3.67
C ARG A 10 2.12 8.00 -4.67
N SER A 11 3.44 7.92 -4.60
CA SER A 11 4.35 8.63 -5.50
C SER A 11 4.59 7.90 -6.83
N LEU A 12 4.21 6.62 -6.92
CA LEU A 12 4.51 5.75 -8.07
C LEU A 12 3.30 5.50 -8.99
N VAL A 13 2.09 5.88 -8.56
CA VAL A 13 0.84 5.58 -9.26
C VAL A 13 0.20 6.83 -9.85
N ASN A 14 -0.71 6.67 -10.81
CA ASN A 14 -1.47 7.76 -11.40
C ASN A 14 -2.63 8.21 -10.52
N ASN A 15 -3.17 7.32 -9.67
CA ASN A 15 -4.24 7.63 -8.73
C ASN A 15 -3.80 7.44 -7.26
N PRO A 16 -3.14 8.45 -6.65
CA PRO A 16 -2.64 8.37 -5.28
C PRO A 16 -3.71 8.18 -4.21
N ASP A 17 -4.96 8.54 -4.51
CA ASP A 17 -6.07 8.46 -3.56
C ASP A 17 -6.68 7.06 -3.50
N ALA A 18 -6.42 6.23 -4.52
CA ALA A 18 -6.78 4.82 -4.54
C ALA A 18 -5.77 3.93 -3.79
N VAL A 19 -4.71 4.52 -3.21
CA VAL A 19 -3.68 3.79 -2.47
C VAL A 19 -4.11 3.53 -1.03
N GLU A 20 -4.35 2.26 -0.72
CA GLU A 20 -4.64 1.80 0.63
C GLU A 20 -3.57 0.83 1.12
N VAL A 21 -3.08 1.05 2.34
CA VAL A 21 -2.18 0.11 3.02
C VAL A 21 -2.81 -0.38 4.31
N LYS A 22 -2.95 -1.70 4.44
CA LYS A 22 -3.42 -2.36 5.66
C LYS A 22 -2.28 -3.16 6.28
N GLU A 23 -2.02 -2.93 7.56
CA GLU A 23 -1.07 -3.70 8.34
C GLU A 23 -1.83 -4.64 9.25
N THR A 24 -1.48 -5.93 9.20
CA THR A 24 -2.01 -6.97 10.07
C THR A 24 -0.84 -7.53 10.88
N GLN A 25 -0.87 -7.33 12.19
CA GLN A 25 0.11 -7.94 13.10
C GLN A 25 -0.21 -9.42 13.28
N GLY A 26 0.73 -10.29 12.91
CA GLY A 26 0.73 -11.70 13.29
C GLY A 26 1.74 -11.94 14.40
N GLU A 27 1.71 -13.13 15.00
CA GLU A 27 2.63 -13.53 16.08
C GLU A 27 4.10 -13.58 15.63
N ILE A 28 4.35 -13.97 14.39
CA ILE A 28 5.70 -14.19 13.85
C ILE A 28 6.17 -13.03 12.97
N ALA A 29 5.25 -12.42 12.24
CA ALA A 29 5.54 -11.32 11.33
C ALA A 29 4.32 -10.43 11.11
N SER A 30 4.58 -9.18 10.73
CA SER A 30 3.54 -8.26 10.27
C SER A 30 3.37 -8.35 8.76
N VAL A 31 2.12 -8.41 8.30
CA VAL A 31 1.76 -8.45 6.89
C VAL A 31 1.23 -7.09 6.47
N LEU A 32 1.81 -6.52 5.41
CA LEU A 32 1.36 -5.28 4.79
C LEU A 32 0.67 -5.61 3.46
N ALA A 33 -0.65 -5.35 3.39
CA ALA A 33 -1.43 -5.46 2.16
C ALA A 33 -1.54 -4.07 1.51
N LEU A 34 -1.07 -3.96 0.28
CA LEU A 34 -1.17 -2.74 -0.54
C LEU A 34 -2.27 -2.96 -1.59
N LYS A 35 -3.17 -1.99 -1.70
CA LYS A 35 -4.21 -1.93 -2.73
C LYS A 35 -4.07 -0.63 -3.49
N VAL A 36 -4.20 -0.69 -4.81
CA VAL A 36 -4.09 0.45 -5.72
C VAL A 36 -5.22 0.40 -6.75
N ALA A 37 -5.40 1.47 -7.54
CA ALA A 37 -6.37 1.47 -8.62
C ALA A 37 -6.03 0.39 -9.66
N LYS A 38 -7.07 -0.19 -10.28
CA LYS A 38 -6.89 -1.25 -11.29
C LYS A 38 -6.09 -0.77 -12.50
N GLU A 39 -6.19 0.51 -12.84
CA GLU A 39 -5.45 1.15 -13.93
C GLU A 39 -3.95 1.35 -13.64
N ASP A 40 -3.57 1.36 -12.36
CA ASP A 40 -2.17 1.42 -11.92
C ASP A 40 -1.54 0.03 -11.78
N LEU A 41 -2.36 -1.02 -11.81
CA LEU A 41 -1.92 -2.39 -12.05
C LEU A 41 -1.76 -2.53 -13.57
N GLY A 42 -0.51 -2.44 -14.04
CA GLY A 42 -0.16 -2.47 -15.47
C GLY A 42 -0.85 -3.54 -16.29
#